data_AF-A0A7W1IE25-F1
#
_entry.id   AF-A0A7W1IE25-F1
#
_cell.length_a   1.000
_cell.length_b   1.000
_cell.length_c   1.000
_cell.angle_alpha   90.00
_cell.angle_beta   90.00
_cell.angle_gamma   90.00
#
_symmetry.space_group_name_H-M   'P 1'
#
loop_
_entity.id
_entity.type
_entity.pdbx_description
1 polymer ?
#
loop_
_entity_poly.entity_id
_entity_poly.type
_entity_poly.pdbx_seq_one_letter_code
_entity_poly.pdbx_strand_id
1 'polypeptide(L)'
;MQKYRAVIIDDEEDSRSNTKNMLLNYCPEIDVVGEAASGPEGKLKIQELKPHVVFLDINMPGMNGFQMLEGIYNRDFCVIFLTAYSEHGITAVKAGATDYLLKPLMLSELQGAIHKVVQHYEAGKGATAVAKPEQDKNLVLINHSKGFTLVDFKDIIWLEASDNYTNLFLNGQKKIVASKTLKEFEMILPTAEFFRIHRSALINVNYVKEYSNNEGGEVILSDGTHVQVSKARVQEFAEFIKTKSVSPK
;
A
#
# COMPACT_ATOMS: atom_id res chain seq x y z
N MET A 1 -20.36 -3.22 -18.35
CA MET A 1 -19.06 -2.57 -18.09
C MET A 1 -18.96 -2.37 -16.59
N GLN A 2 -17.90 -2.84 -15.94
CA GLN A 2 -17.73 -2.67 -14.50
C GLN A 2 -17.48 -1.19 -14.21
N LYS A 3 -18.24 -0.59 -13.28
CA LYS A 3 -18.04 0.79 -12.85
C LYS A 3 -17.32 0.85 -11.50
N TYR A 4 -16.36 1.75 -11.39
CA TYR A 4 -15.61 2.04 -10.17
C TYR A 4 -16.31 3.11 -9.36
N ARG A 5 -16.77 2.72 -8.17
CA ARG A 5 -17.46 3.61 -7.24
C ARG A 5 -16.51 4.70 -6.72
N ALA A 6 -16.91 5.95 -6.83
CA ALA A 6 -16.14 7.11 -6.41
C ALA A 6 -16.85 7.90 -5.32
N VAL A 7 -16.08 8.49 -4.41
CA VAL A 7 -16.55 9.53 -3.48
C VAL A 7 -15.76 10.81 -3.73
N ILE A 8 -16.45 11.95 -3.78
CA ILE A 8 -15.83 13.28 -3.93
C ILE A 8 -15.92 14.01 -2.60
N ILE A 9 -14.81 14.54 -2.12
CA ILE A 9 -14.69 15.21 -0.83
C ILE A 9 -13.99 16.53 -1.05
N ASP A 10 -14.73 17.61 -0.88
CA ASP A 10 -14.29 18.97 -1.17
C ASP A 10 -15.27 19.91 -0.47
N ASP A 11 -14.82 20.96 0.19
CA ASP A 11 -15.72 21.86 0.92
C ASP A 11 -16.52 22.77 -0.01
N GLU A 12 -16.01 23.07 -1.20
CA GLU A 12 -16.68 23.91 -2.19
C GLU A 12 -17.68 23.14 -3.05
N GLU A 13 -18.95 23.58 -3.04
CA GLU A 13 -20.02 22.95 -3.82
C GLU A 13 -19.79 23.01 -5.34
N ASP A 14 -19.25 24.14 -5.82
CA ASP A 14 -18.92 24.32 -7.24
C ASP A 14 -17.81 23.36 -7.66
N SER A 15 -16.79 23.16 -6.83
CA SER A 15 -15.69 22.22 -7.09
C SER A 15 -16.18 20.77 -7.12
N ARG A 16 -17.06 20.37 -6.19
CA ARG A 16 -17.73 19.04 -6.22
C ARG A 16 -18.54 18.85 -7.48
N SER A 17 -19.39 19.83 -7.81
CA SER A 17 -20.27 19.80 -8.98
C SER A 17 -19.49 19.73 -10.28
N ASN A 18 -18.42 20.52 -10.41
CA ASN A 18 -17.54 20.48 -11.57
C ASN A 18 -16.87 19.12 -11.73
N THR A 19 -16.25 18.59 -10.67
CA THR A 19 -15.60 17.27 -10.69
C THR A 19 -16.59 16.17 -11.07
N LYS A 20 -17.78 16.18 -10.47
CA LYS A 20 -18.86 15.24 -10.77
C LYS A 20 -19.30 15.33 -12.23
N ASN A 21 -19.54 16.54 -12.75
CA ASN A 21 -19.94 16.75 -14.13
C ASN A 21 -18.86 16.27 -15.11
N MET A 22 -17.58 16.51 -14.82
CA MET A 22 -16.48 16.00 -15.65
C MET A 22 -16.42 14.48 -15.65
N LEU A 23 -16.57 13.83 -14.48
CA LEU A 23 -16.60 12.37 -14.37
C LEU A 23 -17.79 11.78 -15.12
N LEU A 24 -18.99 12.33 -14.93
CA LEU A 24 -20.22 11.84 -15.56
C LEU A 24 -20.18 11.94 -17.09
N ASN A 25 -19.65 13.04 -17.63
CA ASN A 25 -19.67 13.29 -19.08
C ASN A 25 -18.52 12.61 -19.81
N TYR A 26 -17.37 12.41 -19.17
CA TYR A 26 -16.13 12.01 -19.87
C TYR A 26 -15.43 10.76 -19.31
N CYS A 27 -15.89 10.22 -18.17
CA CYS A 27 -15.29 9.05 -17.52
C CYS A 27 -16.37 8.00 -17.20
N PRO A 28 -16.94 7.31 -18.20
CA PRO A 28 -18.07 6.39 -18.03
C PRO A 28 -17.78 5.17 -17.13
N GLU A 29 -16.51 4.84 -16.95
CA GLU A 29 -16.02 3.83 -16.00
C GLU A 29 -16.16 4.21 -14.52
N ILE A 30 -16.41 5.48 -14.18
CA ILE A 30 -16.58 5.94 -12.81
C ILE A 30 -18.06 6.12 -12.47
N ASP A 31 -18.45 5.70 -11.27
CA ASP A 31 -19.78 5.93 -10.70
C ASP A 31 -19.65 6.72 -9.41
N VAL A 32 -20.07 7.99 -9.40
CA VAL A 32 -20.00 8.84 -8.20
C VAL A 32 -21.14 8.45 -7.26
N VAL A 33 -20.81 7.75 -6.17
CA VAL A 33 -21.78 7.19 -5.22
C VAL A 33 -21.95 8.02 -3.96
N GLY A 34 -21.09 9.03 -3.76
CA GLY A 34 -21.17 9.90 -2.61
C GLY A 34 -20.38 11.18 -2.78
N GLU A 35 -20.84 12.20 -2.07
CA GLU A 35 -20.19 13.50 -1.96
C GLU A 35 -20.13 13.86 -0.47
N ALA A 36 -19.11 14.62 -0.07
CA ALA A 36 -18.95 15.14 1.28
C ALA A 36 -18.34 16.54 1.22
N ALA A 37 -18.78 17.42 2.12
CA ALA A 37 -18.30 18.79 2.23
C ALA A 37 -17.20 18.98 3.29
N SER A 38 -16.80 17.89 3.96
CA SER A 38 -15.79 17.96 5.02
C SER A 38 -15.07 16.62 5.23
N GLY A 39 -13.88 16.66 5.82
CA GLY A 39 -13.12 15.47 6.17
C GLY A 39 -13.88 14.47 7.08
N PRO A 40 -14.55 14.91 8.17
CA PRO A 40 -15.34 14.03 9.02
C PRO A 40 -16.49 13.34 8.30
N GLU A 41 -17.26 14.08 7.49
CA GLU A 41 -18.35 13.52 6.68
C GLU A 41 -17.79 12.53 5.64
N GLY A 42 -16.69 12.89 5.00
CA GLY A 42 -16.00 12.05 4.03
C GLY A 42 -15.55 10.72 4.62
N LYS A 43 -15.05 10.69 5.86
CA LYS A 43 -14.69 9.44 6.56
C LYS A 43 -15.90 8.51 6.72
N LEU A 44 -17.04 9.05 7.14
CA LEU A 44 -18.27 8.29 7.29
C LEU A 44 -18.72 7.71 5.95
N LYS A 45 -18.72 8.54 4.89
CA LYS A 45 -19.07 8.12 3.52
C LYS A 45 -18.13 7.03 3.00
N ILE A 46 -16.82 7.13 3.22
CA ILE A 46 -15.85 6.10 2.80
C ILE A 46 -16.13 4.77 3.50
N GLN A 47 -16.40 4.80 4.80
CA GLN A 47 -16.69 3.58 5.57
C GLN A 47 -18.00 2.91 5.14
N GLU A 48 -19.05 3.71 4.93
CA GLU A 48 -20.37 3.22 4.52
C GLU A 48 -20.36 2.72 3.07
N LEU A 49 -19.81 3.52 2.17
CA LEU A 49 -19.91 3.29 0.73
C LEU A 49 -18.79 2.42 0.19
N LYS A 50 -17.66 2.24 0.89
CA LYS A 50 -16.50 1.46 0.43
C LYS A 50 -16.14 1.76 -1.04
N PRO A 51 -15.78 3.02 -1.36
CA PRO A 51 -15.45 3.40 -2.74
C PRO A 51 -14.16 2.73 -3.21
N HIS A 52 -13.99 2.68 -4.53
CA HIS A 52 -12.74 2.28 -5.19
C HIS A 52 -11.79 3.48 -5.37
N VAL A 53 -12.34 4.68 -5.53
CA VAL A 53 -11.55 5.90 -5.66
C VAL A 53 -12.15 7.03 -4.84
N VAL A 54 -11.29 7.83 -4.21
CA VAL A 54 -11.67 9.03 -3.48
C VAL A 54 -10.97 10.22 -4.13
N PHE A 55 -11.77 11.18 -4.59
CA PHE A 55 -11.31 12.51 -4.96
C PHE A 55 -11.33 13.39 -3.73
N LEU A 56 -10.18 13.92 -3.34
CA LEU A 56 -10.03 14.57 -2.05
C LEU A 56 -9.39 15.94 -2.22
N ASP A 57 -10.07 16.98 -1.78
CA ASP A 57 -9.46 18.29 -1.63
C ASP A 57 -8.49 18.29 -0.45
N ILE A 58 -7.37 18.98 -0.62
CA ILE A 58 -6.36 19.11 0.43
C ILE A 58 -6.80 20.16 1.46
N ASN A 59 -7.30 21.30 1.00
CA ASN A 59 -7.50 22.49 1.81
C ASN A 59 -8.96 22.65 2.22
N MET A 60 -9.43 21.72 3.05
CA MET A 60 -10.74 21.82 3.68
C MET A 60 -10.65 22.46 5.08
N PRO A 61 -11.59 23.33 5.47
CA PRO A 61 -11.68 23.90 6.81
C PRO A 61 -11.75 22.82 7.92
N GLY A 62 -10.99 23.05 8.99
CA GLY A 62 -10.99 22.21 10.19
C GLY A 62 -10.19 20.90 10.09
N MET A 63 -10.23 20.20 8.95
CA MET A 63 -9.46 18.98 8.73
C MET A 63 -8.96 18.91 7.29
N ASN A 64 -7.64 19.06 7.12
CA ASN A 64 -7.00 18.94 5.81
C ASN A 64 -7.13 17.49 5.28
N GLY A 65 -7.18 17.32 3.96
CA GLY A 65 -7.26 16.01 3.30
C GLY A 65 -6.17 15.02 3.74
N PHE A 66 -4.94 15.47 4.01
CA PHE A 66 -3.88 14.62 4.55
C PHE A 66 -4.22 14.08 5.95
N GLN A 67 -4.69 14.95 6.85
CA GLN A 67 -5.08 14.58 8.22
C GLN A 67 -6.32 13.68 8.23
N MET A 68 -7.23 13.91 7.28
CA MET A 68 -8.37 13.03 7.07
C MET A 68 -7.89 11.61 6.77
N LEU A 69 -6.97 11.48 5.82
CA LEU A 69 -6.42 10.20 5.41
C LEU A 69 -5.65 9.49 6.53
N GLU A 70 -4.89 10.21 7.36
CA GLU A 70 -4.15 9.63 8.51
C GLU A 70 -5.08 8.89 9.49
N GLY A 71 -6.33 9.36 9.63
CA GLY A 71 -7.31 8.74 10.53
C GLY A 71 -8.05 7.53 9.95
N ILE A 72 -7.77 7.10 8.71
CA ILE A 72 -8.38 5.93 8.08
C ILE A 72 -7.37 4.79 8.09
N TYR A 73 -7.61 3.82 8.96
CA TYR A 73 -6.83 2.58 9.03
C TYR A 73 -7.30 1.62 7.92
N ASN A 74 -6.34 1.05 7.18
CA ASN A 74 -6.55 0.17 6.03
C ASN A 74 -7.22 0.86 4.80
N ARG A 75 -6.39 1.44 3.92
CA ARG A 75 -6.86 2.11 2.70
C ARG A 75 -6.83 1.15 1.50
N ASP A 76 -7.98 0.56 1.21
CA ASP A 76 -8.19 -0.31 0.03
C ASP A 76 -8.75 0.46 -1.18
N PHE A 77 -8.63 1.79 -1.18
CA PHE A 77 -9.12 2.69 -2.21
C PHE A 77 -8.00 3.58 -2.77
N CYS A 78 -8.09 3.88 -4.07
CA CYS A 78 -7.23 4.87 -4.71
C CYS A 78 -7.56 6.29 -4.22
N VAL A 79 -6.56 7.14 -4.10
CA VAL A 79 -6.74 8.55 -3.72
C VAL A 79 -6.24 9.44 -4.83
N ILE A 80 -7.08 10.34 -5.31
CA ILE A 80 -6.69 11.41 -6.23
C ILE A 80 -6.88 12.73 -5.48
N PHE A 81 -5.78 13.45 -5.23
CA PHE A 81 -5.89 14.77 -4.63
C PHE A 81 -6.31 15.80 -5.66
N LEU A 82 -7.22 16.68 -5.26
CA LEU A 82 -7.60 17.88 -5.99
C LEU A 82 -7.13 19.09 -5.19
N THR A 83 -6.48 20.06 -5.81
CA THR A 83 -6.06 21.25 -5.06
C THR A 83 -5.75 22.43 -5.98
N ALA A 84 -5.88 23.65 -5.47
CA ALA A 84 -5.46 24.86 -6.18
C ALA A 84 -3.94 25.15 -6.09
N TYR A 85 -3.19 24.40 -5.28
CA TYR A 85 -1.79 24.71 -4.97
C TYR A 85 -0.86 23.64 -5.53
N SER A 86 0.23 24.02 -6.18
CA SER A 86 1.20 23.05 -6.75
C SER A 86 2.21 22.51 -5.74
N GLU A 87 2.35 23.14 -4.58
CA GLU A 87 3.42 22.85 -3.62
C GLU A 87 3.21 21.55 -2.81
N HIS A 88 2.00 20.98 -2.81
CA HIS A 88 1.70 19.75 -2.05
C HIS A 88 1.96 18.46 -2.82
N GLY A 89 2.41 18.51 -4.08
CA GLY A 89 2.62 17.31 -4.91
C GLY A 89 3.57 16.28 -4.29
N ILE A 90 4.67 16.74 -3.68
CA ILE A 90 5.61 15.84 -2.98
C ILE A 90 4.95 15.20 -1.74
N THR A 91 4.11 15.94 -1.02
CA THR A 91 3.38 15.44 0.15
C THR A 91 2.30 14.45 -0.25
N ALA A 92 1.61 14.68 -1.36
CA ALA A 92 0.63 13.77 -1.96
C ALA A 92 1.26 12.43 -2.35
N VAL A 93 2.43 12.48 -2.98
CA VAL A 93 3.22 11.28 -3.31
C VAL A 93 3.62 10.52 -2.04
N LYS A 94 4.09 11.22 -0.99
CA LYS A 94 4.40 10.60 0.31
C LYS A 94 3.19 10.01 1.02
N ALA A 95 2.01 10.59 0.82
CA ALA A 95 0.75 10.12 1.39
C ALA A 95 0.15 8.90 0.67
N GLY A 96 0.81 8.40 -0.39
CA GLY A 96 0.39 7.25 -1.17
C GLY A 96 -0.77 7.55 -2.14
N ALA A 97 -0.88 8.79 -2.62
CA ALA A 97 -1.87 9.14 -3.62
C ALA A 97 -1.62 8.43 -4.95
N THR A 98 -2.70 8.01 -5.61
CA THR A 98 -2.70 7.49 -6.99
C THR A 98 -2.40 8.61 -7.98
N ASP A 99 -2.93 9.80 -7.73
CA ASP A 99 -2.59 10.99 -8.52
C ASP A 99 -2.80 12.30 -7.76
N TYR A 100 -2.31 13.39 -8.35
CA TYR A 100 -2.41 14.74 -7.83
C TYR A 100 -2.76 15.71 -8.96
N LEU A 101 -3.95 16.30 -8.89
CA LEU A 101 -4.50 17.14 -9.95
C LEU A 101 -4.68 18.58 -9.46
N LEU A 102 -4.31 19.53 -10.32
CA LEU A 102 -4.48 20.95 -10.03
C LEU A 102 -5.86 21.43 -10.48
N LYS A 103 -6.45 22.31 -9.66
CA LYS A 103 -7.63 23.10 -10.02
C LYS A 103 -7.14 24.35 -10.79
N PRO A 104 -7.78 24.72 -11.91
CA PRO A 104 -8.94 24.08 -12.53
C PRO A 104 -8.60 22.75 -13.19
N LEU A 105 -9.47 21.75 -12.99
CA LEU A 105 -9.29 20.39 -13.49
C LEU A 105 -9.23 20.36 -15.01
N MET A 106 -8.13 19.85 -15.55
CA MET A 106 -7.97 19.61 -16.98
C MET A 106 -8.50 18.21 -17.33
N LEU A 107 -9.33 18.13 -18.37
CA LEU A 107 -9.95 16.87 -18.78
C LEU A 107 -8.92 15.76 -19.06
N SER A 108 -7.83 16.09 -19.74
CA SER A 108 -6.75 15.14 -20.06
C SER A 108 -6.07 14.58 -18.81
N GLU A 109 -5.90 15.40 -17.78
CA GLU A 109 -5.27 14.99 -16.52
C GLU A 109 -6.22 14.10 -15.71
N LEU A 110 -7.51 14.45 -15.67
CA LEU A 110 -8.54 13.64 -15.03
C LEU A 110 -8.62 12.24 -15.67
N GLN A 111 -8.69 12.16 -17.00
CA GLN A 111 -8.73 10.88 -17.71
C GLN A 111 -7.46 10.05 -17.47
N GLY A 112 -6.29 10.69 -17.41
CA GLY A 112 -5.04 10.02 -17.04
C GLY A 112 -5.07 9.43 -15.64
N ALA A 113 -5.60 10.16 -14.66
CA ALA A 113 -5.75 9.70 -13.29
C ALA A 113 -6.77 8.55 -13.19
N ILE A 114 -7.91 8.64 -13.90
CA ILE A 114 -8.89 7.55 -13.98
C ILE A 114 -8.28 6.31 -14.62
N HIS A 115 -7.48 6.46 -15.67
CA HIS A 115 -6.82 5.32 -16.30
C HIS A 115 -5.92 4.58 -15.31
N LYS A 116 -5.20 5.29 -14.43
CA LYS A 116 -4.39 4.68 -13.35
C LYS A 116 -5.27 3.94 -12.35
N VAL A 117 -6.43 4.49 -11.98
CA VAL A 117 -7.41 3.82 -11.09
C VAL A 117 -7.95 2.54 -11.73
N VAL A 118 -8.38 2.63 -12.99
CA VAL A 118 -8.85 1.46 -13.75
C VAL A 118 -7.73 0.43 -13.82
N GLN A 119 -6.50 0.81 -14.20
CA GLN A 119 -5.37 -0.11 -14.21
C GLN A 119 -5.09 -0.72 -12.84
N HIS A 120 -5.21 0.03 -11.75
CA HIS A 120 -5.02 -0.49 -10.39
C HIS A 120 -5.97 -1.65 -10.08
N TYR A 121 -7.25 -1.53 -10.47
CA TYR A 121 -8.27 -2.54 -10.20
C TYR A 121 -8.39 -3.62 -11.30
N GLU A 122 -8.18 -3.27 -12.56
CA GLU A 122 -8.11 -4.20 -13.70
C GLU A 122 -6.82 -5.01 -13.68
N ALA A 123 -5.72 -4.51 -13.12
CA ALA A 123 -4.55 -5.34 -12.83
C ALA A 123 -4.88 -6.51 -11.88
N GLY A 124 -6.02 -6.43 -11.18
CA GLY A 124 -6.63 -7.50 -10.40
C GLY A 124 -7.71 -8.33 -11.13
N LYS A 125 -8.13 -7.98 -12.35
CA LYS A 125 -9.25 -8.64 -13.08
C LYS A 125 -8.98 -9.03 -14.54
N GLY A 126 -7.99 -8.44 -15.20
CA GLY A 126 -7.71 -8.58 -16.62
C GLY A 126 -6.38 -9.27 -16.90
N ALA A 127 -6.27 -10.55 -16.54
CA ALA A 127 -5.31 -11.47 -17.15
C ALA A 127 -6.06 -12.38 -18.13
N THR A 128 -6.57 -11.85 -19.24
CA THR A 128 -6.96 -12.66 -20.41
C THR A 128 -6.62 -11.95 -21.72
N ALA A 129 -5.90 -12.70 -22.57
CA ALA A 129 -5.45 -12.42 -23.95
C ALA A 129 -4.33 -11.35 -24.10
N VAL A 130 -3.06 -11.66 -24.42
CA VAL A 130 -2.41 -12.83 -25.04
C VAL A 130 -0.93 -12.85 -24.60
N ALA A 131 -0.36 -14.07 -24.47
CA ALA A 131 1.05 -14.46 -24.29
C ALA A 131 1.52 -14.85 -22.87
N LYS A 132 1.31 -16.16 -22.55
CA LYS A 132 2.10 -17.15 -21.76
C LYS A 132 3.06 -16.68 -20.63
N PRO A 133 3.30 -17.54 -19.60
CA PRO A 133 2.40 -18.33 -18.75
C PRO A 133 2.48 -17.87 -17.27
N GLU A 134 1.58 -18.40 -16.44
CA GLU A 134 1.48 -18.31 -14.98
C GLU A 134 2.75 -17.90 -14.21
N GLN A 135 2.64 -16.83 -13.42
CA GLN A 135 3.29 -16.75 -12.11
C GLN A 135 2.46 -15.82 -11.22
N ASP A 136 2.04 -16.34 -10.07
CA ASP A 136 1.53 -15.60 -8.92
C ASP A 136 2.24 -14.25 -8.80
N LYS A 137 1.51 -13.14 -8.95
CA LYS A 137 2.10 -11.82 -8.75
C LYS A 137 2.38 -11.66 -7.25
N ASN A 138 3.58 -12.01 -6.86
CA ASN A 138 4.11 -11.88 -5.50
C ASN A 138 4.40 -10.41 -5.13
N LEU A 139 3.76 -9.43 -5.77
CA LEU A 139 4.16 -8.02 -5.69
C LEU A 139 3.50 -7.32 -4.49
N VAL A 140 4.31 -6.61 -3.72
CA VAL A 140 3.93 -5.77 -2.59
C VAL A 140 4.23 -4.31 -2.91
N LEU A 141 3.24 -3.45 -2.73
CA LEU A 141 3.39 -2.01 -2.87
C LEU A 141 4.04 -1.42 -1.60
N ILE A 142 5.18 -0.77 -1.77
CA ILE A 142 5.94 -0.13 -0.69
C ILE A 142 5.96 1.38 -0.89
N ASN A 143 5.27 2.11 -0.02
CA ASN A 143 5.33 3.57 0.05
C ASN A 143 6.61 4.00 0.78
N HIS A 144 7.38 4.93 0.19
CA HIS A 144 8.63 5.46 0.74
C HIS A 144 8.75 6.98 0.46
N SER A 145 9.75 7.64 1.03
CA SER A 145 9.90 9.11 0.96
C SER A 145 9.94 9.73 -0.45
N LYS A 146 10.30 8.94 -1.47
CA LYS A 146 10.36 9.33 -2.90
C LYS A 146 9.16 8.87 -3.75
N GLY A 147 8.09 8.31 -3.17
CA GLY A 147 6.97 7.70 -3.90
C GLY A 147 6.67 6.27 -3.49
N PHE A 148 6.33 5.40 -4.45
CA PHE A 148 6.09 3.99 -4.17
C PHE A 148 6.94 3.11 -5.09
N THR A 149 7.26 1.91 -4.62
CA THR A 149 7.92 0.86 -5.40
C THR A 149 7.10 -0.42 -5.29
N LEU A 150 6.87 -1.09 -6.42
CA LEU A 150 6.39 -2.48 -6.43
C LEU A 150 7.58 -3.40 -6.26
N VAL A 151 7.54 -4.27 -5.25
CA VAL A 151 8.60 -5.23 -4.95
C VAL A 151 8.00 -6.62 -4.91
N ASP A 152 8.62 -7.57 -5.59
CA ASP A 152 8.28 -8.97 -5.40
C ASP A 152 8.65 -9.37 -3.95
N PHE A 153 7.71 -9.90 -3.16
CA PHE A 153 8.00 -10.33 -1.80
C PHE A 153 9.04 -11.44 -1.76
N LYS A 154 9.20 -12.20 -2.86
CA LYS A 154 10.29 -13.16 -3.01
C LYS A 154 11.64 -12.49 -3.10
N ASP A 155 11.73 -11.21 -3.46
CA ASP A 155 12.97 -10.45 -3.37
C ASP A 155 13.25 -9.91 -1.96
N ILE A 156 12.27 -9.95 -1.04
CA ILE A 156 12.45 -9.46 0.33
C ILE A 156 13.13 -10.55 1.16
N ILE A 157 14.32 -10.23 1.67
CA ILE A 157 15.10 -11.10 2.56
C ILE A 157 14.57 -10.96 3.98
N TRP A 158 14.49 -9.74 4.48
CA TRP A 158 13.96 -9.44 5.80
C TRP A 158 13.55 -7.97 5.95
N LEU A 159 12.83 -7.69 7.02
CA LEU A 159 12.35 -6.37 7.39
C LEU A 159 12.74 -6.07 8.84
N GLU A 160 13.15 -4.82 9.07
CA GLU A 160 13.52 -4.29 10.37
C GLU A 160 12.62 -3.11 10.75
N ALA A 161 12.08 -3.12 11.96
CA ALA A 161 11.35 -1.97 12.48
C ALA A 161 12.30 -0.81 12.81
N SER A 162 11.96 0.39 12.34
CA SER A 162 12.64 1.65 12.65
C SER A 162 11.60 2.70 13.04
N ASP A 163 11.21 2.72 14.32
CA ASP A 163 10.11 3.55 14.84
C ASP A 163 8.80 3.34 14.04
N ASN A 164 8.30 4.39 13.39
CA ASN A 164 7.10 4.37 12.53
C ASN A 164 7.40 3.98 11.07
N TYR A 165 8.64 3.57 10.78
CA TYR A 165 9.09 3.12 9.47
C TYR A 165 9.55 1.66 9.52
N THR A 166 9.67 1.04 8.35
CA THR A 166 10.24 -0.30 8.23
C THR A 166 11.32 -0.28 7.16
N ASN A 167 12.51 -0.76 7.50
CA ASN A 167 13.58 -1.00 6.55
C ASN A 167 13.34 -2.35 5.87
N LEU A 168 13.25 -2.37 4.55
CA LEU A 168 13.15 -3.59 3.75
C LEU A 168 14.51 -3.87 3.12
N PHE A 169 15.03 -5.06 3.35
CA PHE A 169 16.29 -5.54 2.81
C PHE A 169 15.98 -6.53 1.68
N LEU A 170 16.34 -6.13 0.46
CA LEU A 170 16.03 -6.88 -0.76
C LEU A 170 17.25 -7.61 -1.31
N ASN A 171 16.99 -8.65 -2.08
CA ASN A 171 18.01 -9.35 -2.85
C ASN A 171 18.74 -8.39 -3.80
N GLY A 172 20.07 -8.53 -3.91
CA GLY A 172 20.92 -7.60 -4.66
C GLY A 172 21.29 -6.30 -3.91
N GLN A 173 21.30 -6.31 -2.57
CA GLN A 173 21.77 -5.21 -1.70
C GLN A 173 21.00 -3.89 -1.80
N LYS A 174 19.72 -3.92 -2.22
CA LYS A 174 18.86 -2.73 -2.21
C LYS A 174 18.13 -2.62 -0.87
N LYS A 175 18.18 -1.43 -0.26
CA LYS A 175 17.43 -1.07 0.95
C LYS A 175 16.33 -0.07 0.60
N ILE A 176 15.11 -0.33 1.07
CA ILE A 176 13.98 0.59 0.96
C ILE A 176 13.49 0.95 2.36
N VAL A 177 13.23 2.23 2.62
CA VAL A 177 12.61 2.69 3.86
C VAL A 177 11.13 2.92 3.61
N ALA A 178 10.29 2.06 4.16
CA ALA A 178 8.86 2.11 3.99
C ALA A 178 8.19 2.97 5.07
N SER A 179 7.23 3.80 4.65
CA SER A 179 6.32 4.57 5.52
C SER A 179 5.16 3.71 6.06
N LYS A 180 5.48 2.48 6.46
CA LYS A 180 4.55 1.47 6.98
C LYS A 180 5.26 0.75 8.12
N THR A 181 4.55 0.40 9.19
CA THR A 181 5.09 -0.29 10.36
C THR A 181 5.31 -1.79 10.11
N LEU A 182 6.19 -2.41 10.89
CA LEU A 182 6.48 -3.85 10.77
C LEU A 182 5.22 -4.72 11.01
N LYS A 183 4.33 -4.25 11.89
CA LYS A 183 3.04 -4.92 12.17
C LYS A 183 2.12 -4.91 10.95
N GLU A 184 2.11 -3.83 10.20
CA GLU A 184 1.32 -3.75 8.96
C GLU A 184 1.90 -4.65 7.86
N PHE A 185 3.22 -4.80 7.78
CA PHE A 185 3.85 -5.77 6.87
C PHE A 185 3.52 -7.22 7.25
N GLU A 186 3.53 -7.55 8.54
CA GLU A 186 3.16 -8.88 9.04
C GLU A 186 1.72 -9.28 8.65
N MET A 187 0.79 -8.33 8.53
CA MET A 187 -0.60 -8.61 8.15
C MET A 187 -0.80 -8.85 6.65
N ILE A 188 0.09 -8.34 5.79
CA ILE A 188 -0.06 -8.39 4.33
C ILE A 188 0.88 -9.40 3.66
N LEU A 189 2.00 -9.74 4.31
CA LEU A 189 2.97 -10.68 3.76
C LEU A 189 2.51 -12.13 3.99
N PRO A 190 2.79 -13.07 3.06
CA PRO A 190 2.38 -14.46 3.22
C PRO A 190 2.98 -15.09 4.49
N THR A 191 2.13 -15.47 5.43
CA THR A 191 2.55 -16.09 6.71
C THR A 191 3.22 -17.45 6.51
N ALA A 192 3.06 -18.06 5.33
CA ALA A 192 3.78 -19.26 4.95
C ALA A 192 5.28 -19.00 4.65
N GLU A 193 5.66 -17.77 4.28
CA GLU A 193 7.04 -17.43 3.90
C GLU A 193 7.67 -16.42 4.85
N PHE A 194 6.86 -15.60 5.52
CA PHE A 194 7.34 -14.59 6.46
C PHE A 194 7.03 -14.96 7.91
N PHE A 195 8.04 -14.83 8.77
CA PHE A 195 7.90 -15.12 10.20
C PHE A 195 8.49 -14.00 11.06
N ARG A 196 7.70 -13.51 12.02
CA ARG A 196 8.13 -12.45 12.95
C ARG A 196 8.95 -13.03 14.09
N ILE A 197 10.26 -13.12 13.90
CA ILE A 197 11.18 -13.71 14.89
C ILE A 197 11.48 -12.79 16.08
N HIS A 198 11.36 -11.46 15.91
CA HIS A 198 11.63 -10.48 16.96
C HIS A 198 10.61 -9.33 16.91
N ARG A 199 10.49 -8.56 18.00
CA ARG A 199 9.61 -7.37 18.03
C ARG A 199 9.94 -6.37 16.92
N SER A 200 11.21 -6.33 16.51
CA SER A 200 11.73 -5.45 15.46
C SER A 200 12.18 -6.18 14.20
N ALA A 201 11.93 -7.49 14.06
CA ALA A 201 12.37 -8.23 12.87
C ALA A 201 11.33 -9.22 12.35
N LEU A 202 11.08 -9.16 11.04
CA LEU A 202 10.26 -10.07 10.26
C LEU A 202 11.13 -10.62 9.13
N ILE A 203 11.33 -11.93 9.07
CA ILE A 203 12.23 -12.55 8.09
C ILE A 203 11.45 -13.34 7.05
N ASN A 204 11.99 -13.45 5.85
CA ASN A 204 11.55 -14.44 4.87
C ASN A 204 12.32 -15.75 5.11
N VAL A 205 11.60 -16.82 5.46
CA VAL A 205 12.22 -18.09 5.82
C VAL A 205 12.92 -18.79 4.66
N ASN A 206 12.56 -18.45 3.42
CA ASN A 206 13.23 -18.99 2.24
C ASN A 206 14.68 -18.50 2.11
N TYR A 207 15.05 -17.43 2.82
CA TYR A 207 16.39 -16.90 2.86
C TYR A 207 17.17 -17.27 4.13
N VAL A 208 16.63 -18.15 4.98
CA VAL A 208 17.36 -18.67 6.14
C VAL A 208 18.43 -19.64 5.68
N LYS A 209 19.69 -19.34 5.99
CA LYS A 209 20.83 -20.25 5.77
C LYS A 209 21.05 -21.18 6.95
N GLU A 210 21.01 -20.63 8.15
CA GLU A 210 21.33 -21.36 9.36
C GLU A 210 20.50 -20.83 10.53
N TYR A 211 20.13 -21.73 11.42
CA TYR A 211 19.55 -21.41 12.72
C TYR A 211 20.41 -22.05 13.81
N SER A 212 20.87 -21.22 14.76
CA SER A 212 21.67 -21.64 15.90
C SER A 212 20.88 -21.47 17.18
N ASN A 213 20.81 -22.54 17.99
CA ASN A 213 20.22 -22.49 19.33
C ASN A 213 21.19 -21.90 20.38
N ASN A 214 22.40 -21.50 20.00
CA ASN A 214 23.36 -20.90 20.93
C ASN A 214 22.89 -19.49 21.33
N GLU A 215 23.19 -19.08 22.56
CA GLU A 215 22.97 -17.72 23.10
C GLU A 215 21.53 -17.14 23.00
N GLY A 216 20.51 -17.98 22.85
CA GLY A 216 19.10 -17.55 22.88
C GLY A 216 18.36 -17.60 21.54
N GLY A 217 18.97 -18.18 20.50
CA GLY A 217 18.36 -18.40 19.19
C GLY A 217 18.76 -17.31 18.20
N GLU A 218 19.57 -17.67 17.20
CA GLU A 218 20.02 -16.77 16.15
C GLU A 218 19.75 -17.36 14.77
N VAL A 219 19.31 -16.51 13.84
CA VAL A 219 19.11 -16.85 12.43
C VAL A 219 20.14 -16.13 11.58
N ILE A 220 20.83 -16.87 10.71
CA ILE A 220 21.72 -16.34 9.69
C ILE A 220 20.98 -16.36 8.35
N LEU A 221 20.85 -15.19 7.72
CA LEU A 221 20.18 -15.01 6.44
C LEU A 221 21.14 -15.13 5.25
N SER A 222 20.58 -15.24 4.05
CA SER A 222 21.35 -15.45 2.81
C SER A 222 22.31 -14.32 2.48
N ASP A 223 22.00 -13.09 2.89
CA ASP A 223 22.85 -11.90 2.76
C ASP A 223 23.97 -11.82 3.81
N GLY A 224 24.02 -12.78 4.74
CA GLY A 224 24.98 -12.82 5.84
C GLY A 224 24.52 -12.05 7.08
N THR A 225 23.30 -11.51 7.10
CA THR A 225 22.75 -10.82 8.28
C THR A 225 22.45 -11.82 9.39
N HIS A 226 22.84 -11.46 10.62
CA HIS A 226 22.49 -12.19 11.85
C HIS A 226 21.29 -11.52 12.51
N VAL A 227 20.21 -12.27 12.74
CA VAL A 227 18.99 -11.76 13.37
C VAL A 227 18.63 -12.61 14.59
N GLN A 228 18.54 -11.95 15.74
CA GLN A 228 18.22 -12.57 17.01
C GLN A 228 16.74 -12.96 17.08
N VAL A 229 16.47 -14.19 17.51
CA VAL A 229 15.12 -14.68 17.78
C VAL A 229 14.75 -14.26 19.19
N SER A 230 13.57 -13.65 19.36
CA SER A 230 13.10 -13.34 20.69
C SER A 230 12.87 -14.62 21.49
N LYS A 231 13.29 -14.64 22.77
CA LYS A 231 13.15 -15.82 23.65
C LYS A 231 11.74 -16.42 23.65
N ALA A 232 10.71 -15.58 23.54
CA ALA A 232 9.30 -16.00 23.50
C ALA A 232 8.89 -16.71 22.19
N ARG A 233 9.66 -16.53 21.10
CA ARG A 233 9.38 -17.06 19.76
C ARG A 233 10.30 -18.20 19.35
N VAL A 234 11.33 -18.52 20.14
CA VAL A 234 12.33 -19.58 19.84
C VAL A 234 11.67 -20.92 19.52
N GLN A 235 10.74 -21.37 20.38
CA GLN A 235 10.07 -22.66 20.19
C GLN A 235 9.17 -22.66 18.94
N GLU A 236 8.34 -21.64 18.78
CA GLU A 236 7.44 -21.48 17.64
C GLU A 236 8.22 -21.42 16.31
N PHE A 237 9.32 -20.67 16.29
CA PHE A 237 10.17 -20.57 15.11
C PHE A 237 10.85 -21.90 14.75
N ALA A 238 11.37 -22.61 15.76
CA ALA A 238 11.99 -23.92 15.55
C ALA A 238 10.99 -24.96 15.00
N GLU A 239 9.72 -24.92 15.45
CA GLU A 239 8.65 -25.74 14.90
C GLU A 239 8.29 -25.33 13.46
N PHE A 240 8.18 -24.02 13.20
CA PHE A 240 7.88 -23.48 11.87
C PHE A 240 8.90 -23.94 10.82
N ILE A 241 10.20 -23.83 11.11
CA ILE A 241 11.28 -24.27 10.19
C ILE A 241 11.26 -25.79 9.96
N LYS A 242 10.91 -26.59 10.97
CA LYS A 242 10.76 -28.05 10.81
C LYS A 242 9.64 -28.42 9.85
N THR A 243 8.54 -27.67 9.83
CA THR A 243 7.45 -27.91 8.85
C THR A 243 7.84 -27.57 7.41
N LYS A 244 8.87 -26.75 7.23
CA LYS A 244 9.38 -26.29 5.93
C LYS A 244 10.56 -27.11 5.40
N SER A 245 11.14 -27.97 6.22
CA SER A 245 12.28 -28.82 5.84
C SER A 245 11.80 -30.22 5.45
N VAL A 246 12.18 -30.66 4.25
CA VAL A 246 12.08 -32.07 3.87
C VAL A 246 13.24 -32.78 4.56
N SER A 247 12.98 -33.54 5.62
CA SER A 247 13.98 -34.48 6.13
C SER A 247 14.27 -35.50 5.02
N PRO A 248 15.52 -35.65 4.57
CA PRO A 248 15.85 -36.77 3.69
C PRO A 248 15.54 -38.07 4.43
N LYS A 249 14.76 -38.94 3.78
CA LYS A 249 14.59 -40.33 4.21
C LYS A 249 15.89 -41.11 3.99
#